data_AF-A0A952PEA2-F1
#
_entry.id   AF-A0A952PEA2-F1
#
_cell.length_a   1.000
_cell.length_b   1.000
_cell.length_c   1.000
_cell.angle_alpha   90.00
_cell.angle_beta   90.00
_cell.angle_gamma   90.00
#
_symmetry.space_group_name_H-M   'P 1'
#
loop_
_entity.id
_entity.type
_entity.pdbx_description
1 polymer ?
#
loop_
_entity_poly.entity_id
_entity_poly.type
_entity_poly.pdbx_seq_one_letter_code
_entity_poly.pdbx_strand_id
1 'polypeptide(L)' 'MDTQLIETEIFVVEYSVKQNAIHVQPLFDRLKENFKLAIDHISMDYQPIAVASSHESATKIAEQFRTILNYRRN' A
#
# COMPACT_ATOMS: atom_id res chain seq x y z
N MET A 1 -26.55 -22.12 -7.20
CA MET A 1 -25.22 -22.15 -6.53
C MET A 1 -24.83 -20.71 -6.34
N ASP A 2 -25.00 -20.18 -5.14
CA ASP A 2 -24.51 -18.85 -4.82
C ASP A 2 -22.98 -18.92 -4.73
N THR A 3 -22.31 -18.25 -5.66
CA THR A 3 -20.86 -18.08 -5.59
C THR A 3 -20.57 -17.12 -4.45
N GLN A 4 -20.24 -17.65 -3.27
CA GLN A 4 -19.59 -16.85 -2.24
C GLN A 4 -18.27 -16.35 -2.81
N LEU A 5 -18.23 -15.08 -3.21
CA LEU A 5 -16.98 -14.37 -3.43
C LEU A 5 -16.27 -14.33 -2.08
N ILE A 6 -15.25 -15.16 -1.93
CA ILE A 6 -14.30 -14.99 -0.83
C ILE A 6 -13.58 -13.68 -1.13
N GLU A 7 -13.93 -12.62 -0.41
CA GLU A 7 -13.17 -11.37 -0.42
C GLU A 7 -11.79 -11.66 0.19
N THR A 8 -10.87 -12.13 -0.64
CA THR A 8 -9.45 -12.18 -0.26
C THR A 8 -8.99 -10.74 -0.15
N GLU A 9 -8.79 -10.27 1.07
CA GLU A 9 -8.29 -8.93 1.34
C GLU A 9 -6.83 -8.82 0.88
N ILE A 10 -6.64 -8.15 -0.25
CA ILE A 10 -5.31 -7.82 -0.79
C ILE A 10 -4.83 -6.53 -0.11
N PHE A 11 -3.57 -6.50 0.27
CA PHE A 11 -2.92 -5.33 0.86
C PHE A 11 -1.95 -4.70 -0.13
N VAL A 12 -1.83 -3.38 -0.07
CA VAL A 12 -0.82 -2.60 -0.79
C VAL A 12 0.19 -2.05 0.22
N VAL A 13 1.46 -2.12 -0.15
CA VAL A 13 2.56 -1.43 0.55
C VAL A 13 2.89 -0.19 -0.27
N GLU A 14 2.93 0.96 0.38
CA GLU A 14 3.13 2.25 -0.27
C GLU A 14 4.23 3.05 0.42
N TYR A 15 4.93 3.87 -0.34
CA TYR A 15 5.97 4.75 0.17
C TYR A 15 5.67 6.21 -0.21
N SER A 16 5.79 7.10 0.77
CA SER A 16 5.80 8.54 0.55
C SER A 16 7.24 9.05 0.62
N VAL A 17 7.69 9.67 -0.46
CA VAL A 17 8.99 10.37 -0.49
C VAL A 17 8.94 11.61 0.41
N LYS A 18 7.83 12.37 0.38
CA LYS A 18 7.71 13.63 1.14
C LYS A 18 7.70 13.38 2.64
N GLN A 19 7.00 12.34 3.09
CA GLN A 19 6.92 11.97 4.51
C GLN A 19 8.02 11.00 4.94
N ASN A 20 8.75 10.43 3.97
CA ASN A 20 9.70 9.35 4.20
C ASN A 20 9.10 8.22 5.06
N ALA A 21 7.92 7.75 4.67
CA ALA A 21 7.13 6.81 5.45
C ALA A 21 6.60 5.68 4.57
N ILE A 22 6.53 4.47 5.14
CA ILE A 22 5.90 3.31 4.51
C ILE A 22 4.56 3.05 5.19
N HIS A 23 3.53 2.85 4.38
CA HIS A 23 2.17 2.56 4.79
C HIS A 23 1.70 1.21 4.22
N VAL A 24 0.86 0.51 4.97
CA VAL A 24 0.22 -0.75 4.55
C VAL A 24 -1.27 -0.60 4.76
N GLN A 25 -2.06 -0.86 3.73
CA GLN A 25 -3.51 -0.77 3.81
C GLN A 25 -4.21 -1.72 2.81
N PRO A 26 -5.51 -2.01 3.00
CA PRO A 26 -6.28 -2.77 2.02
C PRO A 26 -6.28 -2.08 0.64
N LEU A 27 -6.04 -2.85 -0.41
CA LEU A 27 -5.94 -2.36 -1.78
C LEU A 27 -7.23 -1.68 -2.23
N PHE A 28 -8.40 -2.23 -1.88
CA PHE A 28 -9.68 -1.67 -2.29
C PHE A 28 -9.96 -0.32 -1.63
N ASP A 29 -9.58 -0.14 -0.38
CA ASP A 29 -9.72 1.16 0.29
C ASP A 29 -8.78 2.18 -0.34
N ARG A 30 -7.55 1.78 -0.67
CA ARG A 30 -6.64 2.63 -1.42
C ARG A 30 -7.17 3.01 -2.80
N LEU A 31 -7.77 2.08 -3.53
CA LEU A 31 -8.38 2.40 -4.83
C LEU A 31 -9.50 3.43 -4.68
N LYS A 32 -10.37 3.30 -3.67
CA LYS A 32 -11.44 4.28 -3.39
C LYS A 32 -10.85 5.68 -3.10
N GLU A 33 -9.80 5.76 -2.29
CA GLU A 33 -9.10 7.02 -2.04
C GLU A 33 -8.52 7.62 -3.31
N ASN A 34 -7.84 6.81 -4.13
CA ASN A 34 -7.24 7.26 -5.38
C ASN A 34 -8.29 7.78 -6.37
N PHE A 35 -9.43 7.10 -6.47
CA PHE A 35 -10.55 7.57 -7.29
C PHE A 35 -11.05 8.93 -6.81
N LYS A 36 -11.23 9.10 -5.49
CA LYS A 36 -11.64 10.38 -4.92
C LYS A 36 -10.62 11.49 -5.22
N LEU A 37 -9.34 11.24 -4.98
CA LEU A 37 -8.26 12.20 -5.25
C LEU A 37 -8.17 12.57 -6.73
N ALA A 38 -8.40 11.61 -7.63
CA ALA A 38 -8.41 11.85 -9.06
C ALA A 38 -9.57 12.77 -9.49
N ILE A 39 -10.77 12.56 -8.93
CA ILE A 39 -11.94 13.43 -9.13
C ILE A 39 -11.66 14.83 -8.60
N ASP A 40 -11.02 14.93 -7.43
CA ASP A 40 -10.69 16.20 -6.78
C ASP A 40 -9.44 16.89 -7.38
N HIS A 41 -8.81 16.29 -8.40
CA HIS A 41 -7.56 16.75 -9.01
C HIS A 41 -6.39 16.96 -8.01
N ILE A 42 -6.34 16.12 -6.97
CA ILE A 42 -5.30 16.16 -5.93
C ILE A 42 -4.21 15.12 -6.25
N SER A 43 -2.94 15.54 -6.21
CA SER A 43 -1.82 14.61 -6.34
C SER A 43 -1.72 13.68 -5.13
N MET A 44 -1.53 12.38 -5.39
CA MET A 44 -1.22 11.40 -4.36
C MET A 44 0.20 11.58 -3.82
N ASP A 45 0.37 11.40 -2.51
CA ASP A 45 1.69 11.43 -1.85
C ASP A 45 2.30 10.02 -1.69
N TYR A 46 1.47 9.05 -1.31
CA TYR A 46 1.86 7.65 -1.22
C TYR A 46 1.81 6.97 -2.58
N GLN A 47 2.93 6.34 -2.95
CA GLN A 47 3.07 5.57 -4.18
C GLN A 47 3.15 4.07 -3.85
N PRO A 48 2.40 3.21 -4.56
CA PRO A 48 2.46 1.77 -4.35
C PRO A 48 3.83 1.22 -4.78
N ILE A 49 4.39 0.36 -3.92
CA ILE A 49 5.69 -0.30 -4.15
C ILE A 49 5.59 -1.83 -4.15
N ALA A 50 4.56 -2.40 -3.51
CA ALA A 50 4.29 -3.84 -3.54
C ALA A 50 2.81 -4.14 -3.20
N VAL A 51 2.38 -5.37 -3.49
CA VAL A 51 1.08 -5.92 -3.08
C VAL A 51 1.28 -7.28 -2.43
N ALA A 52 0.39 -7.65 -1.50
CA ALA A 52 0.42 -8.94 -0.82
C ALA A 52 -0.99 -9.47 -0.54
N SER A 53 -1.12 -10.79 -0.47
CA SER A 53 -2.39 -11.49 -0.19
C SER A 53 -2.75 -11.55 1.30
N SER A 54 -1.91 -11.01 2.18
CA SER A 54 -2.19 -10.93 3.62
C SER A 54 -1.47 -9.75 4.27
N HIS A 55 -2.04 -9.25 5.37
CA HIS A 55 -1.44 -8.16 6.15
C HIS A 55 -0.04 -8.52 6.67
N GLU A 56 0.15 -9.76 7.12
CA GLU A 56 1.45 -10.25 7.60
C GLU A 56 2.51 -10.19 6.50
N SER A 57 2.18 -10.67 5.29
CA SER A 57 3.09 -10.63 4.14
C SER A 57 3.41 -9.20 3.73
N ALA A 58 2.42 -8.31 3.72
CA ALA A 58 2.62 -6.88 3.45
C ALA A 58 3.54 -6.22 4.48
N THR A 59 3.39 -6.57 5.75
CA THR A 59 4.20 -6.05 6.85
C THR A 59 5.66 -6.49 6.73
N LYS A 60 5.91 -7.76 6.41
CA LYS A 60 7.27 -8.28 6.15
C LYS A 60 7.94 -7.52 4.99
N ILE A 61 7.20 -7.27 3.91
CA ILE A 61 7.71 -6.48 2.78
C ILE A 61 8.03 -5.05 3.23
N ALA A 62 7.15 -4.41 4.00
CA ALA A 62 7.38 -3.07 4.52
C ALA A 62 8.67 -2.98 5.38
N GLU A 63 8.92 -3.96 6.24
CA GLU A 63 10.15 -4.05 7.05
C GLU A 63 11.43 -4.21 6.22
N GLN A 64 11.38 -5.04 5.17
CA GLN A 64 12.49 -5.18 4.23
C GLN A 64 12.81 -3.84 3.55
N PHE A 65 11.79 -3.11 3.08
CA PHE A 65 11.98 -1.79 2.51
C PHE A 65 12.54 -0.78 3.53
N ARG A 66 12.06 -0.77 4.78
CA ARG A 66 12.61 0.10 5.84
C ARG A 66 14.11 -0.16 6.04
N THR A 67 14.51 -1.43 6.03
CA THR A 67 15.92 -1.83 6.18
C THR A 67 16.78 -1.30 5.04
N ILE A 68 16.31 -1.44 3.79
CA ILE A 68 17.01 -0.93 2.59
C ILE A 68 17.13 0.60 2.64
N LEU A 69 16.05 1.31 2.99
CA LEU A 69 16.05 2.77 3.09
C LEU A 69 17.01 3.28 4.17
N ASN A 70 17.09 2.59 5.31
CA ASN A 70 18.02 2.92 6.38
C ASN A 70 19.47 2.63 5.97
N TYR A 71 19.73 1.55 5.25
CA TYR A 71 21.07 1.22 4.76
C TYR A 71 21.60 2.28 3.78
N ARG A 72 20.77 2.75 2.84
CA ARG A 72 21.16 3.80 1.86
C ARG A 72 21.42 5.18 2.47
N ARG A 73 21.09 5.39 3.73
CA ARG A 73 21.28 6.65 4.46
C ARG A 73 22.59 6.73 5.22
N ASN A 74 23.25 5.60 5.43
CA ASN A 74 24.57 5.50 6.07
C ASN A 74 25.67 5.45 5.01
#